data_AF-A0A0R3RA26-F1
#
_entry.id   AF-A0A0R3RA26-F1
#
_cell.length_a   1.000
_cell.length_b   1.000
_cell.length_c   1.000
_cell.angle_alpha   90.00
_cell.angle_beta   90.00
_cell.angle_gamma   90.00
#
_symmetry.space_group_name_H-M   'P 1'
#
loop_
_entity.id
_entity.type
_entity.pdbx_description
1 polymer ?
#
loop_
_entity_poly.entity_id
_entity_poly.type
_entity_poly.pdbx_seq_one_letter_code
_entity_poly.pdbx_strand_id
1 'polypeptide(L)'
;MNSSGTNHSVQKKQIRKVKRKLRRLQNAKKLKRYMVDAIRDVNRKKHAKSLKRAIDIEDDWCADRQIVAENEADDDILPLDMLDADIDWENSAFASKIRRIEKTKVDIESEPRRFPGTLDDNMRELLPVKVGTKIVRQTCKKDELESSEDVEEKQQQNEESQIDLSQLSAAELLKLRYDHVENAKNSISNLAYLIIADPHSEVKFYFILEFSLEL
;
A
#
# COMPACT_ATOMS: atom_id res chain seq x y z
N MET A 1 -9.57 -34.73 31.81
CA MET A 1 -10.59 -35.55 31.13
C MET A 1 -10.69 -35.10 29.67
N ASN A 2 -10.03 -35.81 28.74
CA ASN A 2 -10.00 -35.49 27.30
C ASN A 2 -10.68 -36.62 26.49
N SER A 3 -11.99 -36.80 26.66
CA SER A 3 -12.78 -37.86 25.99
C SER A 3 -13.30 -37.47 24.60
N SER A 4 -13.12 -36.23 24.15
CA SER A 4 -13.67 -35.72 22.89
C SER A 4 -12.82 -36.04 21.65
N GLY A 5 -11.49 -36.12 21.78
CA GLY A 5 -10.57 -36.34 20.65
C GLY A 5 -10.58 -37.76 20.07
N THR A 6 -10.73 -38.77 20.93
CA THR A 6 -10.73 -40.19 20.51
C THR A 6 -11.97 -40.53 19.69
N ASN A 7 -13.14 -40.05 20.11
CA ASN A 7 -14.42 -40.23 19.41
C ASN A 7 -14.42 -39.68 17.98
N HIS A 8 -13.80 -38.51 17.77
CA HIS A 8 -13.70 -37.90 16.44
C HIS A 8 -12.86 -38.74 15.47
N SER A 9 -11.76 -39.34 15.95
CA SER A 9 -10.91 -40.21 15.14
C SER A 9 -11.61 -41.51 14.72
N VAL A 10 -12.42 -42.09 15.61
CA VAL A 10 -13.23 -43.30 15.34
C VAL A 10 -14.32 -42.99 14.33
N GLN A 11 -15.03 -41.87 14.49
CA GLN A 11 -16.04 -41.40 13.52
C GLN A 11 -15.42 -41.19 12.13
N LYS A 12 -14.25 -40.54 12.03
CA LYS A 12 -13.52 -40.39 10.76
C LYS A 12 -13.22 -41.74 10.09
N LYS A 13 -12.77 -42.74 10.86
CA LYS A 13 -12.51 -44.10 10.34
C LYS A 13 -13.78 -44.77 9.83
N GLN A 14 -14.88 -44.67 10.56
CA GLN A 14 -16.19 -45.20 10.16
C GLN A 14 -16.71 -44.50 8.88
N ILE A 15 -16.64 -43.17 8.80
CA ILE A 15 -17.02 -42.39 7.62
C ILE A 15 -16.21 -42.83 6.39
N ARG A 16 -14.90 -43.07 6.54
CA ARG A 16 -14.05 -43.59 5.45
C ARG A 16 -14.52 -44.97 4.96
N LYS A 17 -14.87 -45.88 5.88
CA LYS A 17 -15.41 -47.21 5.54
C LYS A 17 -16.73 -47.10 4.79
N VAL A 18 -17.65 -46.27 5.27
CA VAL A 18 -18.95 -46.00 4.61
C VAL A 18 -18.74 -45.41 3.22
N LYS A 19 -17.88 -44.38 3.08
CA LYS A 19 -17.55 -43.76 1.78
C LYS A 19 -16.95 -44.78 0.80
N ARG A 20 -16.13 -45.72 1.27
CA ARG A 20 -15.55 -46.78 0.43
C ARG A 20 -16.61 -47.78 -0.03
N LYS A 21 -17.50 -48.23 0.86
CA LYS A 21 -18.60 -49.14 0.53
C LYS A 21 -19.57 -48.50 -0.46
N LEU A 22 -19.93 -47.24 -0.23
CA LEU A 22 -20.85 -46.48 -1.06
C LEU A 22 -20.29 -46.22 -2.47
N ARG A 23 -18.98 -45.95 -2.60
CA ARG A 23 -18.30 -45.90 -3.91
C ARG A 23 -18.27 -47.25 -4.63
N ARG A 24 -18.03 -48.36 -3.91
CA ARG A 24 -18.11 -49.72 -4.50
C ARG A 24 -19.51 -50.03 -5.03
N LEU A 25 -20.56 -49.69 -4.28
CA LEU A 25 -21.95 -49.89 -4.70
C LEU A 25 -22.33 -48.99 -5.89
N GLN A 26 -21.84 -47.75 -5.91
CA GLN A 26 -22.02 -46.83 -7.03
C GLN A 26 -21.35 -47.35 -8.31
N ASN A 27 -20.09 -47.79 -8.23
CA ASN A 27 -19.36 -48.35 -9.37
C ASN A 27 -20.01 -49.64 -9.88
N ALA A 28 -20.53 -50.47 -8.97
CA ALA A 28 -21.30 -51.66 -9.33
C ALA A 28 -22.73 -51.36 -9.81
N LYS A 29 -23.13 -50.09 -9.92
CA LYS A 29 -24.48 -49.62 -10.31
C LYS A 29 -25.63 -50.20 -9.45
N LYS A 30 -25.34 -50.59 -8.20
CA LYS A 30 -26.33 -51.14 -7.24
C LYS A 30 -27.01 -50.07 -6.39
N LEU A 31 -26.61 -48.81 -6.54
CA LEU A 31 -27.16 -47.70 -5.78
C LEU A 31 -28.42 -47.16 -6.46
N LYS A 32 -29.47 -46.87 -5.68
CA LYS A 32 -30.69 -46.24 -6.21
C LYS A 32 -30.39 -44.83 -6.73
N ARG A 33 -31.09 -44.39 -7.78
CA ARG A 33 -30.87 -43.10 -8.46
C ARG A 33 -30.85 -41.90 -7.51
N TYR A 34 -31.84 -41.78 -6.62
CA TYR A 34 -31.90 -40.68 -5.65
C TYR A 34 -30.67 -40.61 -4.73
N MET A 35 -30.05 -41.75 -4.40
CA MET A 35 -28.82 -41.76 -3.60
C MET A 35 -27.62 -41.29 -4.42
N VAL A 36 -27.58 -41.64 -5.72
CA VAL A 36 -26.54 -41.15 -6.65
C VAL A 36 -26.63 -39.64 -6.79
N ASP A 37 -27.84 -39.10 -6.92
CA ASP A 37 -28.07 -37.67 -7.04
C ASP A 37 -27.68 -36.95 -5.73
N ALA A 38 -28.05 -37.48 -4.56
CA ALA A 38 -27.61 -36.94 -3.28
C ALA A 38 -26.07 -36.92 -3.11
N ILE A 39 -25.37 -37.96 -3.59
CA ILE A 39 -23.89 -37.99 -3.59
C ILE A 39 -23.34 -36.91 -4.51
N ARG A 40 -23.94 -36.72 -5.68
CA ARG A 40 -23.55 -35.70 -6.65
C ARG A 40 -23.73 -34.30 -6.05
N ASP A 41 -24.84 -34.05 -5.37
CA ASP A 41 -25.11 -32.77 -4.72
C ASP A 41 -24.12 -32.46 -3.59
N VAL A 42 -23.79 -33.46 -2.76
CA VAL A 42 -22.77 -33.30 -1.73
C VAL A 42 -21.39 -33.00 -2.35
N ASN A 43 -21.03 -33.66 -3.45
CA ASN A 43 -19.78 -33.40 -4.14
C ASN A 43 -19.76 -32.01 -4.78
N ARG A 44 -20.86 -31.58 -5.42
CA ARG A 44 -21.03 -30.22 -5.94
C ARG A 44 -20.85 -29.18 -4.85
N LYS A 45 -21.50 -29.35 -3.68
CA LYS A 45 -21.33 -28.44 -2.54
C LYS A 45 -19.90 -28.42 -1.99
N LYS A 46 -19.23 -29.57 -1.89
CA LYS A 46 -17.84 -29.68 -1.43
C LYS A 46 -16.85 -28.98 -2.35
N HIS A 47 -17.07 -29.10 -3.66
CA HIS A 47 -16.16 -28.55 -4.67
C HIS A 47 -16.64 -27.22 -5.25
N ALA A 48 -17.72 -26.62 -4.74
CA ALA A 48 -18.29 -25.38 -5.26
C ALA A 48 -17.25 -24.24 -5.36
N LYS A 49 -16.41 -24.07 -4.34
CA LYS A 49 -15.34 -23.06 -4.36
C LYS A 49 -14.27 -23.35 -5.41
N SER A 50 -13.93 -24.63 -5.60
CA SER A 50 -12.94 -25.04 -6.60
C SER A 50 -13.48 -24.90 -8.02
N LEU A 51 -14.77 -25.19 -8.22
CA LEU A 51 -15.44 -25.01 -9.51
C LEU A 51 -15.54 -23.54 -9.88
N LYS A 52 -15.93 -22.68 -8.92
CA LYS A 52 -15.91 -21.22 -9.12
C LYS A 52 -14.53 -20.73 -9.55
N ARG A 53 -13.49 -21.08 -8.80
CA ARG A 53 -12.10 -20.73 -9.18
C ARG A 53 -11.70 -21.22 -10.57
N ALA A 54 -12.15 -22.41 -10.99
CA ALA A 54 -11.84 -22.91 -12.33
C ALA A 54 -12.57 -22.11 -13.42
N ILE A 55 -13.82 -21.72 -13.17
CA ILE A 55 -14.60 -20.84 -14.05
C ILE A 55 -13.94 -19.47 -14.13
N ASP A 56 -13.58 -18.88 -12.98
CA ASP A 56 -12.92 -17.57 -12.92
C ASP A 56 -11.62 -17.59 -13.76
N ILE A 57 -10.81 -18.66 -13.69
CA ILE A 57 -9.58 -18.81 -14.49
C ILE A 57 -9.88 -18.94 -15.99
N GLU A 58 -10.93 -19.68 -16.37
CA GLU A 58 -11.32 -19.86 -17.78
C GLU A 58 -11.83 -18.54 -18.37
N ASP A 59 -12.63 -17.80 -17.61
CA ASP A 59 -13.13 -16.48 -17.98
C ASP A 59 -11.97 -15.48 -18.11
N ASP A 60 -11.06 -15.45 -17.14
CA ASP A 60 -9.85 -14.60 -17.16
C ASP A 60 -8.98 -14.92 -18.40
N TRP A 61 -8.79 -16.21 -18.71
CA TRP A 61 -8.03 -16.62 -19.89
C TRP A 61 -8.71 -16.25 -21.21
N CYS A 62 -10.04 -16.39 -21.28
CA CYS A 62 -10.80 -15.97 -22.46
C CYS A 62 -10.73 -14.45 -22.66
N ALA A 63 -10.83 -13.67 -21.58
CA ALA A 63 -10.70 -12.21 -21.63
C ALA A 63 -9.30 -11.79 -22.10
N ASP A 64 -8.24 -12.40 -21.56
CA ASP A 64 -6.86 -12.11 -21.94
C ASP A 64 -6.61 -12.45 -23.43
N ARG A 65 -7.11 -13.61 -23.89
CA ARG A 65 -7.07 -14.01 -25.31
C ARG A 65 -7.81 -13.02 -26.21
N GLN A 66 -8.95 -12.52 -25.76
CA GLN A 66 -9.72 -11.55 -26.53
C GLN A 66 -8.97 -10.22 -26.65
N ILE A 67 -8.37 -9.73 -25.56
CA ILE A 67 -7.54 -8.53 -25.56
C ILE A 67 -6.33 -8.71 -26.49
N VAL A 68 -5.65 -9.86 -26.43
CA VAL A 68 -4.53 -10.17 -27.33
C VAL A 68 -5.00 -10.20 -28.78
N ALA A 69 -6.14 -10.83 -29.09
CA ALA A 69 -6.67 -10.87 -30.46
C ALA A 69 -7.11 -9.50 -30.96
N GLU A 70 -7.69 -8.65 -30.10
CA GLU A 70 -8.02 -7.26 -30.43
C GLU A 70 -6.75 -6.44 -30.69
N ASN A 71 -5.70 -6.63 -29.90
CA ASN A 71 -4.39 -5.99 -30.11
C ASN A 71 -3.70 -6.51 -31.38
N GLU A 72 -3.72 -7.81 -31.65
CA GLU A 72 -3.13 -8.40 -32.87
C GLU A 72 -3.89 -8.01 -34.14
N ALA A 73 -5.22 -7.84 -34.06
CA ALA A 73 -6.03 -7.34 -35.18
C ALA A 73 -5.80 -5.85 -35.46
N ASP A 74 -5.38 -5.09 -34.45
CA ASP A 74 -4.85 -3.75 -34.64
C ASP A 74 -3.42 -3.85 -35.23
N ASP A 75 -3.32 -4.14 -36.54
CA ASP A 75 -2.08 -4.13 -37.35
C ASP A 75 -1.30 -2.79 -37.25
N ASP A 76 -1.92 -1.75 -36.68
CA ASP A 76 -1.35 -0.44 -36.43
C ASP A 76 -0.60 -0.33 -35.09
N ILE A 77 -0.37 -1.41 -34.32
CA ILE A 77 0.47 -1.33 -33.11
C ILE A 77 1.90 -1.02 -33.52
N LEU A 78 2.31 0.22 -33.24
CA LEU A 78 3.68 0.65 -33.46
C LEU A 78 4.61 -0.10 -32.48
N PRO A 79 5.64 -0.82 -32.95
CA PRO A 79 6.59 -1.48 -32.07
C PRO A 79 7.24 -0.46 -31.14
N LEU A 80 7.39 -0.81 -29.86
CA LEU A 80 7.97 0.10 -28.86
C LEU A 80 9.37 0.58 -29.24
N ASP A 81 10.18 -0.32 -29.82
CA ASP A 81 11.54 -0.03 -30.29
C ASP A 81 11.58 0.95 -31.46
N MET A 82 10.45 1.17 -32.15
CA MET A 82 10.38 2.14 -33.24
C MET A 82 10.09 3.56 -32.73
N LEU A 83 9.51 3.75 -31.54
CA LEU A 83 9.14 5.08 -31.01
C LEU A 83 10.34 6.04 -30.88
N ASP A 84 11.51 5.51 -30.55
CA ASP A 84 12.75 6.29 -30.36
C ASP A 84 13.60 6.38 -31.65
N ALA A 85 13.15 5.78 -32.75
CA ALA A 85 13.84 5.89 -34.01
C ALA A 85 13.65 7.30 -34.60
N ASP A 86 14.68 7.83 -35.27
CA ASP A 86 14.66 9.09 -36.03
C ASP A 86 13.77 8.95 -37.29
N ILE A 87 12.49 8.66 -37.09
CA ILE A 87 11.48 8.49 -38.14
C ILE A 87 10.59 9.72 -38.13
N ASP A 88 10.37 10.28 -39.32
CA ASP A 88 9.41 11.37 -39.53
C ASP A 88 7.96 10.85 -39.33
N TRP A 89 7.50 10.86 -38.08
CA TRP A 89 6.16 10.38 -37.70
C TRP A 89 5.02 11.13 -38.38
N GLU A 90 5.24 12.36 -38.82
CA GLU A 90 4.24 13.17 -39.52
C GLU A 90 3.89 12.62 -40.90
N ASN A 91 4.82 11.88 -41.54
CA ASN A 91 4.68 11.37 -42.91
C ASN A 91 4.79 9.85 -43.02
N SER A 92 4.87 9.15 -41.88
CA SER A 92 4.95 7.68 -41.79
C SER A 92 3.59 7.01 -42.01
N ALA A 93 3.61 5.70 -42.30
CA ALA A 93 2.40 4.86 -42.35
C ALA A 93 1.58 4.91 -41.04
N PHE A 94 2.23 5.25 -39.92
CA PHE A 94 1.61 5.36 -38.61
C PHE A 94 1.15 6.79 -38.23
N ALA A 95 1.30 7.78 -39.13
CA ALA A 95 1.03 9.20 -38.85
C ALA A 95 -0.39 9.46 -38.34
N SER A 96 -1.40 8.78 -38.90
CA SER A 96 -2.78 8.94 -38.45
C SER A 96 -2.99 8.44 -37.01
N LYS A 97 -2.22 7.45 -36.55
CA LYS A 97 -2.32 6.91 -35.20
C LYS A 97 -1.54 7.75 -34.20
N ILE A 98 -0.35 8.23 -34.55
CA ILE A 98 0.37 9.22 -33.72
C ILE A 98 -0.50 10.45 -33.49
N ARG A 99 -1.18 10.96 -34.53
CA ARG A 99 -2.16 12.06 -34.38
C ARG A 99 -3.34 11.72 -33.47
N ARG A 100 -3.84 10.47 -33.48
CA ARG A 100 -4.90 10.01 -32.56
C ARG A 100 -4.37 9.93 -31.13
N ILE A 101 -3.18 9.34 -30.94
CA ILE A 101 -2.51 9.18 -29.65
C ILE A 101 -2.21 10.55 -29.05
N GLU A 102 -1.61 11.48 -29.80
CA GLU A 102 -1.38 12.87 -29.37
C GLU A 102 -2.67 13.60 -29.02
N LYS A 103 -3.75 13.34 -29.75
CA LYS A 103 -5.06 13.90 -29.44
C LYS A 103 -5.68 13.29 -28.18
N THR A 104 -5.34 12.04 -27.85
CA THR A 104 -5.72 11.35 -26.62
C THR A 104 -4.66 11.39 -25.52
N LYS A 105 -3.54 12.11 -25.71
CA LYS A 105 -2.58 12.41 -24.64
C LYS A 105 -3.31 13.35 -23.68
N VAL A 106 -4.14 12.76 -22.85
CA VAL A 106 -4.47 13.30 -21.54
C VAL A 106 -3.12 13.48 -20.86
N ASP A 107 -2.89 14.65 -20.27
CA ASP A 107 -1.65 14.97 -19.59
C ASP A 107 -1.55 14.10 -18.31
N ILE A 108 -1.10 12.85 -18.48
CA ILE A 108 -0.98 11.87 -17.39
C ILE A 108 0.11 12.30 -16.39
N GLU A 109 0.96 13.28 -16.75
CA GLU A 109 1.96 13.85 -15.84
C GLU A 109 1.36 14.85 -14.84
N SER A 110 0.17 15.38 -15.13
CA SER A 110 -0.49 16.37 -14.25
C SER A 110 -1.06 15.77 -12.96
N GLU A 111 -1.42 14.48 -12.95
CA GLU A 111 -1.98 13.80 -11.78
C GLU A 111 -1.16 12.55 -11.41
N PRO A 112 -0.63 12.46 -10.17
CA PRO A 112 0.10 11.28 -9.73
C PRO A 112 -0.83 10.06 -9.65
N ARG A 113 -0.38 8.93 -10.19
CA ARG A 113 -1.09 7.65 -10.12
C ARG A 113 -1.40 7.26 -8.66
N ARG A 114 -2.68 7.24 -8.28
CA ARG A 114 -3.12 6.76 -6.96
C ARG A 114 -3.33 5.24 -6.97
N PHE A 115 -2.81 4.55 -5.96
CA PHE A 115 -3.04 3.12 -5.77
C PHE A 115 -4.26 2.89 -4.87
N PRO A 116 -4.98 1.76 -5.00
CA PRO A 116 -6.09 1.45 -4.11
C PRO A 116 -5.59 1.36 -2.67
N GLY A 117 -6.08 2.26 -1.79
CA GLY A 117 -5.67 2.37 -0.39
C GLY A 117 -4.70 3.51 -0.06
N THR A 118 -4.26 4.28 -1.06
CA THR A 118 -3.52 5.53 -0.84
C THR A 118 -4.51 6.64 -0.44
N LEU A 119 -4.18 7.40 0.61
CA LEU A 119 -4.99 8.55 1.03
C LEU A 119 -4.82 9.72 0.05
N ASP A 120 -5.83 10.59 -0.01
CA ASP A 120 -5.76 11.82 -0.80
C ASP A 120 -4.66 12.75 -0.28
N ASP A 121 -4.08 13.56 -1.17
CA ASP A 121 -2.96 14.46 -0.84
C ASP A 121 -3.27 15.45 0.30
N ASN A 122 -4.56 15.73 0.52
CA ASN A 122 -5.09 16.62 1.56
C ASN A 122 -5.35 15.90 2.90
N MET A 123 -5.16 14.58 2.98
CA MET A 123 -5.38 13.78 4.18
C MET A 123 -4.10 13.12 4.66
N ARG A 124 -3.83 13.21 5.96
CA ARG A 124 -2.68 12.57 6.61
C ARG A 124 -3.17 11.47 7.55
N GLU A 125 -2.60 10.27 7.41
CA GLU A 125 -2.81 9.19 8.39
C GLU A 125 -2.06 9.55 9.68
N LEU A 126 -2.77 9.53 10.81
CA LEU A 126 -2.18 9.69 12.13
C LEU A 126 -1.62 8.35 12.62
N LEU A 127 -0.72 8.43 13.59
CA LEU A 127 -0.21 7.23 14.25
C LEU A 127 -1.38 6.43 14.84
N PRO A 128 -1.40 5.10 14.67
CA PRO A 128 -2.48 4.27 15.22
C PRO A 128 -2.57 4.42 16.74
N VAL A 129 -3.74 4.80 17.25
CA VAL A 129 -3.97 4.97 18.69
C VAL A 129 -4.64 3.71 19.24
N LYS A 130 -4.15 3.24 20.39
CA LYS A 130 -4.76 2.11 21.10
C LYS A 130 -5.87 2.63 22.02
N VAL A 131 -7.12 2.35 21.68
CA VAL A 131 -8.29 2.66 22.51
C VAL A 131 -8.82 1.35 23.09
N GLY A 132 -8.50 1.08 24.36
CA GLY A 132 -8.82 -0.19 25.02
C GLY A 132 -8.07 -1.39 24.42
N THR A 133 -8.81 -2.38 23.92
CA THR A 133 -8.26 -3.60 23.26
C THR A 133 -8.11 -3.49 21.75
N LYS A 134 -8.49 -2.36 21.13
CA LYS A 134 -8.46 -2.18 19.67
C LYS A 134 -7.50 -1.07 19.26
N ILE A 135 -6.87 -1.25 18.10
CA ILE A 135 -6.01 -0.24 17.46
C ILE A 135 -6.86 0.48 16.42
N VAL A 136 -6.98 1.79 16.56
CA VAL A 136 -7.76 2.67 15.66
C VAL A 136 -6.78 3.49 14.84
N ARG A 137 -6.91 3.42 13.51
CA ARG A 137 -6.18 4.28 12.56
C ARG A 137 -7.08 5.45 12.20
N GLN A 138 -6.62 6.67 12.45
CA GLN A 138 -7.37 7.89 12.19
C GLN A 138 -6.69 8.67 11.07
N THR A 139 -7.48 9.40 10.29
CA THR A 139 -7.01 10.29 9.23
C THR A 139 -7.48 11.71 9.53
N CYS A 140 -6.60 12.69 9.38
CA CYS A 140 -6.90 14.12 9.58
C CYS A 140 -6.70 14.88 8.27
N LYS A 141 -7.44 15.99 8.09
CA LYS A 141 -7.18 16.92 6.98
C LYS A 141 -5.93 17.74 7.31
N LYS A 142 -5.07 17.94 6.32
CA LYS A 142 -3.79 18.65 6.48
C LYS A 142 -3.99 20.11 6.95
N ASP A 143 -5.07 20.75 6.50
CA ASP A 143 -5.37 22.16 6.77
C ASP A 143 -5.89 22.44 8.20
N GLU A 144 -6.37 21.43 8.93
CA GLU A 144 -6.92 21.61 10.28
C GLU A 144 -5.83 21.58 11.37
N LEU A 145 -4.66 20.97 11.11
CA LEU A 145 -3.57 20.87 12.09
C LEU A 145 -2.57 22.03 12.02
N GLU A 146 -2.45 22.70 10.88
CA GLU A 146 -1.62 23.92 10.78
C GLU A 146 -2.30 25.13 11.44
N SER A 147 -3.59 25.03 11.81
CA SER A 147 -4.37 26.16 12.32
C SER A 147 -4.38 26.32 13.85
N SER A 148 -4.01 25.32 14.64
CA SER A 148 -4.24 25.38 16.10
C SER A 148 -3.01 25.39 16.99
N GLU A 149 -1.83 24.92 16.56
CA GLU A 149 -0.67 24.82 17.48
C GLU A 149 0.69 25.15 16.84
N ASP A 150 0.77 25.44 15.54
CA ASP A 150 2.05 25.59 14.82
C ASP A 150 2.28 26.99 14.20
N VAL A 151 1.33 27.92 14.38
CA VAL A 151 1.41 29.28 13.82
C VAL A 151 2.24 30.22 14.71
N GLU A 152 2.25 30.02 16.03
CA GLU A 152 2.91 30.97 16.93
C GLU A 152 4.42 30.73 17.08
N GLU A 153 4.92 29.49 16.98
CA GLU A 153 6.36 29.22 17.17
C GLU A 153 7.20 29.26 15.87
N LYS A 154 6.60 29.05 14.69
CA LYS A 154 7.35 29.12 13.41
C LYS A 154 7.54 30.54 12.88
N GLN A 155 6.79 31.52 13.37
CA GLN A 155 6.90 32.90 12.89
C GLN A 155 7.98 33.72 13.63
N GLN A 156 8.38 33.36 14.85
CA GLN A 156 9.35 34.16 15.61
C GLN A 156 10.82 33.79 15.38
N GLN A 157 11.15 32.63 14.80
CA GLN A 157 12.55 32.26 14.53
C GLN A 157 13.03 32.50 13.10
N ASN A 158 12.12 32.83 12.16
CA ASN A 158 12.49 33.01 10.75
C ASN A 158 12.79 34.46 10.37
N GLU A 159 12.58 35.43 11.27
CA GLU A 159 12.83 36.86 10.97
C GLU A 159 14.21 37.36 11.44
N GLU A 160 14.89 36.63 12.33
CA GLU A 160 16.25 36.99 12.73
C GLU A 160 17.27 36.12 11.99
N SER A 161 17.94 36.74 11.02
CA SER A 161 19.13 36.27 10.26
C SER A 161 18.91 35.62 8.90
N GLN A 162 18.15 36.28 8.01
CA GLN A 162 18.56 36.30 6.60
C GLN A 162 19.89 37.05 6.50
N ILE A 163 21.00 36.35 6.76
CA ILE A 163 22.35 36.89 6.57
C ILE A 163 22.52 37.05 5.07
N ASP A 164 22.75 38.27 4.61
CA ASP A 164 22.97 38.56 3.20
C ASP A 164 24.36 38.01 2.77
N LEU A 165 24.37 36.76 2.31
CA LEU A 165 25.59 36.02 1.93
C LEU A 165 26.10 36.38 0.53
N SER A 166 25.43 37.31 -0.16
CA SER A 166 25.72 37.71 -1.54
C SER A 166 27.09 38.40 -1.72
N GLN A 167 27.66 38.92 -0.63
CA GLN A 167 28.93 39.66 -0.64
C GLN A 167 30.16 38.82 -0.29
N LEU A 168 30.00 37.55 0.12
CA LEU A 168 31.11 36.72 0.56
C LEU A 168 31.73 35.89 -0.58
N SER A 169 33.05 35.73 -0.50
CA SER A 169 33.77 34.83 -1.40
C SER A 169 33.48 33.36 -1.08
N ALA A 170 33.53 32.47 -2.09
CA ALA A 170 33.25 31.05 -1.93
C ALA A 170 34.12 30.36 -0.85
N ALA A 171 35.36 30.81 -0.67
CA ALA A 171 36.25 30.31 0.38
C ALA A 171 35.80 30.73 1.79
N GLU A 172 35.24 31.93 1.93
CA GLU A 172 34.73 32.47 3.19
C GLU A 172 33.41 31.79 3.58
N LEU A 173 32.54 31.50 2.61
CA LEU A 173 31.33 30.72 2.82
C LEU A 173 31.63 29.30 3.32
N LEU A 174 32.64 28.64 2.75
CA LEU A 174 33.07 27.33 3.20
C LEU A 174 33.62 27.35 4.62
N LYS A 175 34.38 28.39 4.98
CA LYS A 175 34.89 28.59 6.33
C LYS A 175 33.76 28.83 7.33
N LEU A 176 32.81 29.72 7.02
CA LEU A 176 31.63 29.96 7.86
C LEU A 176 30.80 28.69 8.05
N ARG A 177 30.61 27.90 6.99
CA ARG A 177 29.90 26.63 7.10
C ARG A 177 30.62 25.67 8.06
N TYR A 178 31.94 25.59 7.96
CA TYR A 178 32.73 24.75 8.86
C TYR A 178 32.59 25.21 10.31
N ASP A 179 32.71 26.52 10.56
CA ASP A 179 32.59 27.11 11.90
C ASP A 179 31.18 26.92 12.49
N HIS A 180 30.12 27.08 11.68
CA HIS A 180 28.75 26.81 12.11
C HIS A 180 28.53 25.34 12.49
N VAL A 181 29.07 24.42 11.69
CA VAL A 181 28.96 22.98 11.97
C VAL A 181 29.72 22.63 13.25
N GLU A 182 30.91 23.19 13.46
CA GLU A 182 31.69 22.92 14.66
C GLU A 182 31.03 23.52 15.93
N ASN A 183 30.46 24.71 15.82
CA ASN A 183 29.66 25.31 16.89
C ASN A 183 28.42 24.48 17.21
N ALA A 184 27.71 23.97 16.20
CA ALA A 184 26.55 23.10 16.41
C ALA A 184 26.95 21.78 17.10
N LYS A 185 28.06 21.16 16.70
CA LYS A 185 28.58 19.96 17.38
C LYS A 185 28.91 20.24 18.84
N ASN A 186 29.57 21.36 19.13
CA ASN A 186 29.92 21.74 20.50
C ASN A 186 28.66 22.02 21.33
N SER A 187 27.65 22.68 20.77
CA SER A 187 26.36 22.90 21.44
C SER A 187 25.65 21.58 21.74
N ILE A 188 25.58 20.67 20.77
CA ILE A 188 24.97 19.34 20.96
C ILE A 188 25.75 18.54 22.01
N SER A 189 27.08 18.57 21.96
CA SER A 189 27.90 17.88 22.94
C SER A 189 27.68 18.43 24.34
N ASN A 190 27.61 19.75 24.50
CA ASN A 190 27.34 20.40 25.79
C ASN A 190 25.94 20.04 26.31
N LEU A 191 24.92 20.05 25.46
CA LEU A 191 23.57 19.61 25.83
C LEU A 191 23.54 18.14 26.23
N ALA A 192 24.24 17.27 25.50
CA ALA A 192 24.36 15.86 25.87
C ALA A 192 25.05 15.69 27.23
N TYR A 193 26.10 16.48 27.53
CA TYR A 193 26.74 16.46 28.84
C TYR A 193 25.82 16.97 29.95
N LEU A 194 24.98 17.98 29.69
CA LEU A 194 23.99 18.49 30.66
C LEU A 194 22.92 17.44 30.97
N ILE A 195 22.40 16.75 29.94
CA ILE A 195 21.44 15.65 30.09
C ILE A 195 22.02 14.50 30.93
N ILE A 196 23.29 14.16 30.69
CA ILE A 196 23.97 13.07 31.40
C ILE A 196 24.30 13.49 32.85
N ALA A 197 24.64 14.75 33.08
CA ALA A 197 25.01 15.26 34.39
C ALA A 197 23.80 15.34 35.33
N ASP A 198 22.64 15.80 34.85
CA ASP A 198 21.41 15.93 35.65
C ASP A 198 20.16 15.43 34.90
N PRO A 199 19.96 14.10 34.76
CA PRO A 199 18.83 13.54 34.00
C PRO A 199 17.46 13.84 34.63
N HIS A 200 17.41 14.19 35.92
CA HIS A 200 16.16 14.40 36.66
C HIS A 200 15.59 15.83 36.55
N SER A 201 16.36 16.82 36.11
CA SER A 201 15.87 18.21 35.95
C SER A 201 15.12 18.38 34.63
N GLU A 202 15.58 17.73 33.56
CA GLU A 202 15.00 17.87 32.22
C GLU A 202 13.72 17.05 32.02
N VAL A 203 13.61 15.85 32.63
CA VAL A 203 12.36 15.06 32.61
C VAL A 203 11.22 15.80 33.31
N LYS A 204 11.53 16.65 34.30
CA LYS A 204 10.53 17.48 34.98
C LYS A 204 10.03 18.64 34.12
N PHE A 205 10.87 19.21 33.23
CA PHE A 205 10.45 20.30 32.35
C PHE A 205 9.38 19.82 31.35
N TYR A 206 9.54 18.64 30.76
CA TYR A 206 8.54 18.04 29.88
C TYR A 206 7.25 17.64 30.62
N PHE A 207 7.37 17.14 31.86
CA PHE A 207 6.20 16.74 32.65
C PHE A 207 5.39 17.93 33.22
N ILE A 208 6.05 19.07 33.48
CA ILE A 208 5.40 20.29 34.00
C ILE A 208 4.75 21.11 32.87
N LEU A 209 5.32 21.09 31.66
CA LEU A 209 4.69 21.69 30.48
C LEU A 209 3.38 20.99 30.11
N GLU A 210 3.33 19.65 30.19
CA GLU A 210 2.10 18.87 29.97
C GLU A 210 1.02 19.21 31.02
N PHE A 211 1.40 19.42 32.28
CA PHE A 211 0.45 19.72 33.37
C PHE A 211 -0.06 21.17 33.39
N SER A 212 0.65 22.12 32.77
CA SER A 212 0.24 23.53 32.74
C SER A 212 -0.70 23.86 31.58
N LEU A 213 -0.84 22.96 30.60
CA LEU A 213 -1.80 23.07 29.49
C LEU A 213 -3.17 22.44 29.80
N GLU A 214 -3.28 21.68 30.90
CA GLU A 214 -4.52 21.01 31.34
C GLU A 214 -5.29 21.74 32.47
N LEU A 215 -4.96 23.01 32.74
CA LEU A 215 -5.67 23.89 33.71
C LEU A 215 -6.05 25.22 33.07
#